data_AF-A0A431L607-F1
#
_entry.id   AF-A0A431L607-F1
#
_cell.length_a   1.000
_cell.length_b   1.000
_cell.length_c   1.000
_cell.angle_alpha   90.00
_cell.angle_beta   90.00
_cell.angle_gamma   90.00
#
_symmetry.space_group_name_H-M   'P 1'
#
loop_
_entity.id
_entity.type
_entity.pdbx_description
1 polymer ?
#
loop_
_entity_poly.entity_id
_entity_poly.type
_entity_poly.pdbx_seq_one_letter_code
_entity_poly.pdbx_strand_id
1 'polypeptide(L)'
;MRYEKTFTIEQAKELLPAVKQMLIKANDELKAIEERLRAVNEEFQDSERELATVKATKDDAAELQRLRECRARFQERTQKLSAVQHEYEDCLYKWVHKITDLGIILRDIPTGLIDFPAEKGETQYLLCWRLDDKDLDFWHLPNDGFIGRRPLAVLDEYF
;
A
#
# COMPACT_ATOMS: atom_id res chain seq x y z
N MET A 1 2.94 12.74 23.92
CA MET A 1 3.48 13.10 22.59
C MET A 1 2.30 13.69 21.84
N ARG A 2 2.38 14.95 21.37
CA ARG A 2 1.28 15.58 20.63
C ARG A 2 1.49 15.38 19.13
N TYR A 3 0.43 15.12 18.37
CA TYR A 3 0.48 15.12 16.91
C TYR A 3 0.94 16.48 16.37
N GLU A 4 1.76 16.46 15.30
CA GLU A 4 2.27 17.68 14.65
C GLU A 4 1.14 18.53 14.05
N LYS A 5 0.06 17.86 13.62
CA LYS A 5 -1.15 18.49 13.09
C LYS A 5 -2.38 17.79 13.67
N THR A 6 -3.37 18.60 14.05
CA THR A 6 -4.68 18.14 14.49
C THR A 6 -5.77 18.79 13.64
N PHE A 7 -6.96 18.17 13.64
CA PHE A 7 -8.11 18.57 12.84
C PHE A 7 -9.34 18.71 13.73
N THR A 8 -10.18 19.70 13.43
CA THR A 8 -11.57 19.68 13.87
C THR A 8 -12.37 18.66 13.05
N ILE A 9 -13.54 18.25 13.57
CA ILE A 9 -14.46 17.37 12.82
C ILE A 9 -14.83 18.00 11.47
N GLU A 10 -15.08 19.31 11.44
CA GLU A 10 -15.43 20.04 10.22
C GLU A 10 -14.28 20.02 9.21
N GLN A 11 -13.06 20.33 9.63
CA GLN A 11 -11.87 20.27 8.77
C GLN A 11 -11.63 18.86 8.20
N ALA A 12 -11.80 17.82 9.03
CA ALA A 12 -11.67 16.44 8.58
C ALA A 12 -12.76 16.08 7.55
N LYS A 13 -14.01 16.49 7.78
CA LYS A 13 -15.12 16.30 6.83
C LYS A 13 -14.91 17.03 5.51
N GLU A 14 -14.39 18.26 5.54
CA GLU A 14 -14.07 19.03 4.33
C GLU A 14 -12.95 18.39 3.51
N LEU A 15 -11.93 17.84 4.19
CA LEU A 15 -10.78 17.21 3.53
C LEU A 15 -11.09 15.80 3.01
N LEU A 16 -12.03 15.10 3.65
CA LEU A 16 -12.34 13.71 3.38
C LEU A 16 -12.67 13.39 1.91
N PRO A 17 -13.48 14.18 1.16
CA PRO A 17 -13.74 13.90 -0.25
C PRO A 17 -12.47 13.85 -1.09
N ALA A 18 -11.51 14.75 -0.84
CA ALA A 18 -10.24 14.77 -1.57
C ALA A 18 -9.38 13.55 -1.20
N VAL A 19 -9.29 13.22 0.09
CA VAL A 19 -8.52 12.07 0.57
C VAL A 19 -9.10 10.75 0.08
N LYS A 20 -10.44 10.61 0.05
CA LYS A 20 -11.13 9.47 -0.55
C LYS A 20 -10.72 9.27 -2.01
N GLN A 21 -10.67 10.34 -2.81
CA GLN A 21 -10.22 10.25 -4.20
C GLN A 21 -8.74 9.88 -4.31
N MET A 22 -7.89 10.33 -3.38
CA MET A 22 -6.48 9.93 -3.33
C MET A 22 -6.33 8.44 -3.04
N LEU A 23 -7.08 7.90 -2.07
CA LEU A 23 -7.06 6.48 -1.71
C LEU A 23 -7.55 5.58 -2.86
N ILE A 24 -8.63 5.98 -3.55
CA ILE A 24 -9.12 5.25 -4.73
C ILE A 24 -8.04 5.20 -5.81
N LYS A 25 -7.43 6.34 -6.15
CA LYS A 25 -6.35 6.40 -7.14
C LYS A 25 -5.13 5.58 -6.72
N ALA A 26 -4.75 5.63 -5.44
CA ALA A 26 -3.66 4.83 -4.91
C ALA A 26 -3.93 3.33 -5.11
N ASN A 27 -5.14 2.88 -4.75
CA ASN A 27 -5.56 1.49 -4.94
C ASN A 27 -5.56 1.07 -6.41
N ASP A 28 -6.10 1.90 -7.31
CA ASP A 28 -6.14 1.60 -8.74
C ASP A 28 -4.73 1.47 -9.34
N GLU A 29 -3.84 2.41 -9.01
CA GLU A 29 -2.45 2.39 -9.50
C GLU A 29 -1.65 1.21 -8.93
N LEU A 30 -1.73 0.96 -7.62
CA LEU A 30 -1.05 -0.17 -6.98
C LEU A 30 -1.54 -1.50 -7.52
N LYS A 31 -2.86 -1.66 -7.70
CA LYS A 31 -3.45 -2.88 -8.26
C LYS A 31 -2.97 -3.13 -9.69
N ALA A 32 -2.88 -2.10 -10.53
CA ALA A 32 -2.36 -2.24 -11.89
C ALA A 32 -0.87 -2.66 -11.92
N ILE A 33 -0.08 -2.24 -10.93
CA ILE A 33 1.31 -2.70 -10.77
C ILE A 33 1.34 -4.15 -10.25
N GLU A 34 0.51 -4.50 -9.27
CA GLU A 34 0.42 -5.87 -8.72
C GLU A 34 0.01 -6.90 -9.77
N GLU A 35 -0.90 -6.55 -10.68
CA GLU A 35 -1.30 -7.40 -11.80
C GLU A 35 -0.11 -7.67 -12.75
N ARG A 36 0.70 -6.65 -13.04
CA ARG A 36 1.94 -6.82 -13.83
C ARG A 36 3.01 -7.59 -13.08
N LEU A 37 3.18 -7.32 -11.78
CA LEU A 37 4.14 -8.02 -10.93
C LEU A 37 3.84 -9.51 -10.90
N ARG A 38 2.56 -9.88 -10.79
CA ARG A 38 2.10 -11.27 -10.86
C ARG A 38 2.49 -11.92 -12.18
N ALA A 39 2.17 -11.28 -13.30
CA ALA A 39 2.50 -11.81 -14.63
C ALA A 39 4.02 -12.00 -14.81
N VAL A 40 4.83 -11.01 -14.44
CA VAL A 40 6.29 -11.10 -14.55
C VAL A 40 6.87 -12.15 -13.59
N ASN A 41 6.29 -12.30 -12.40
CA ASN A 41 6.70 -13.33 -11.46
C ASN A 41 6.39 -14.75 -11.98
N GLU A 42 5.27 -14.95 -12.67
CA GLU A 42 4.97 -16.23 -13.35
C GLU A 42 6.01 -16.53 -14.45
N GLU A 43 6.33 -15.56 -15.31
CA GLU A 43 7.38 -15.72 -16.32
C GLU A 43 8.76 -16.01 -15.73
N PHE A 44 9.09 -15.36 -14.60
CA PHE A 44 10.32 -15.61 -13.87
C PHE A 44 10.38 -17.05 -13.36
N GLN A 45 9.31 -17.52 -12.70
CA GLN A 45 9.21 -18.89 -12.20
C GLN A 45 9.32 -19.93 -13.32
N ASP A 46 8.71 -19.68 -14.48
CA ASP A 46 8.82 -20.56 -15.64
C ASP A 46 10.26 -20.62 -16.16
N SER A 47 10.94 -19.49 -16.23
CA SER A 47 12.36 -19.44 -16.65
C SER A 47 13.30 -20.12 -15.65
N GLU A 48 12.99 -20.03 -14.35
CA GLU A 48 13.73 -20.72 -13.29
C GLU A 48 13.58 -22.23 -13.41
N ARG A 49 12.35 -22.72 -13.59
CA ARG A 49 12.07 -24.15 -13.82
C ARG A 49 12.76 -24.65 -15.08
N GLU A 50 12.69 -23.90 -16.18
CA GLU A 50 13.36 -24.27 -17.42
C GLU A 50 14.87 -24.40 -17.19
N LEU A 51 15.51 -23.41 -16.57
CA LEU A 51 16.94 -23.42 -16.29
C LEU A 51 17.34 -24.61 -15.41
N ALA A 52 16.53 -24.95 -14.41
CA ALA A 52 16.76 -26.10 -13.52
C ALA A 52 16.71 -27.46 -14.26
N THR A 53 15.99 -27.56 -15.38
CA THR A 53 15.92 -28.79 -16.18
C THR A 53 17.09 -28.99 -17.15
N VAL A 54 17.83 -27.92 -17.47
CA VAL A 54 18.94 -28.01 -18.43
C VAL A 54 20.15 -28.67 -17.78
N LYS A 55 20.42 -29.91 -18.16
CA LYS A 55 21.68 -30.60 -17.89
C LYS A 55 22.55 -30.45 -19.13
N ALA A 56 23.63 -29.67 -19.03
CA ALA A 56 24.60 -29.55 -20.11
C ALA A 56 25.88 -30.29 -19.76
N THR A 57 26.34 -31.13 -20.67
CA THR A 57 27.67 -31.73 -20.64
C THR A 57 28.65 -30.83 -21.41
N LYS A 58 29.96 -30.92 -21.11
CA LYS A 58 30.96 -30.05 -21.76
C LYS A 58 31.20 -30.41 -23.24
N ASP A 59 30.77 -31.59 -23.66
CA ASP A 59 31.09 -32.16 -24.97
C ASP A 59 29.94 -32.00 -25.99
N ASP A 60 28.78 -31.49 -25.56
CA ASP A 60 27.65 -31.21 -26.45
C ASP A 60 27.46 -29.70 -26.65
N ALA A 61 27.86 -29.22 -27.83
CA ALA A 61 27.76 -27.82 -28.21
C ALA A 61 26.30 -27.31 -28.26
N ALA A 62 25.34 -28.17 -28.59
CA ALA A 62 23.92 -27.80 -28.64
C ALA A 62 23.33 -27.66 -27.23
N GLU A 63 23.71 -28.55 -26.29
CA GLU A 63 23.33 -28.41 -24.88
C GLU A 63 23.92 -27.15 -24.24
N LEU A 64 25.20 -26.85 -24.52
CA LEU A 64 25.85 -25.63 -24.04
C LEU A 64 25.19 -24.36 -24.60
N GLN A 65 24.79 -24.38 -25.88
CA GLN A 65 24.07 -23.27 -26.50
C GLN A 65 22.69 -23.07 -25.84
N ARG A 66 21.93 -24.16 -25.65
CA ARG A 66 20.64 -24.12 -24.95
C ARG A 66 20.77 -23.58 -23.53
N LEU A 67 21.80 -24.01 -22.78
CA LEU A 67 22.06 -23.51 -21.43
C LEU A 67 22.34 -21.99 -21.42
N ARG A 68 23.11 -21.48 -22.38
CA ARG A 68 23.37 -20.04 -22.52
C ARG A 68 22.08 -19.25 -22.75
N GLU A 69 21.23 -19.74 -23.64
CA GLU A 69 19.95 -19.11 -23.94
C GLU A 69 18.99 -19.13 -22.74
N CYS A 70 18.88 -20.25 -22.02
CA CYS A 70 18.09 -20.33 -20.80
C CYS A 70 18.59 -19.36 -19.73
N ARG A 71 19.91 -19.26 -19.54
CA ARG A 71 20.51 -18.29 -18.60
C ARG A 71 20.23 -16.84 -19.00
N ALA A 72 20.34 -16.51 -20.28
CA ALA A 72 20.03 -15.18 -20.78
C ALA A 72 18.57 -14.81 -20.52
N ARG A 73 17.62 -15.72 -20.81
CA ARG A 73 16.20 -15.53 -20.49
C ARG A 73 15.97 -15.34 -18.99
N PHE A 74 16.54 -16.21 -18.15
CA PHE A 74 16.39 -16.12 -16.69
C PHE A 74 16.92 -14.78 -16.16
N GLN A 75 18.08 -14.33 -16.65
CA GLN A 75 18.65 -13.03 -16.29
C GLN A 75 17.73 -11.87 -16.70
N GLU A 76 17.18 -11.90 -17.92
CA GLU A 76 16.23 -10.89 -18.40
C GLU A 76 14.96 -10.84 -17.52
N ARG A 77 14.38 -12.00 -17.20
CA ARG A 77 13.19 -12.09 -16.34
C ARG A 77 13.47 -11.60 -14.91
N THR A 78 14.65 -11.91 -14.37
CA THR A 78 15.10 -11.38 -13.07
C THR A 78 15.16 -9.86 -13.07
N GLN A 79 15.74 -9.26 -14.12
CA GLN A 79 15.80 -7.79 -14.26
C GLN A 79 14.41 -7.16 -14.39
N LYS A 80 13.52 -7.76 -15.19
CA LYS A 80 12.13 -7.32 -15.33
C LYS A 80 11.38 -7.40 -14.00
N LEU A 81 11.51 -8.51 -13.26
CA LEU A 81 10.87 -8.68 -11.95
C LEU A 81 11.33 -7.60 -10.99
N SER A 82 12.65 -7.39 -10.88
CA SER A 82 13.24 -6.32 -10.07
C SER A 82 12.68 -4.95 -10.47
N ALA A 83 12.59 -4.64 -11.77
CA ALA A 83 12.10 -3.34 -12.22
C ALA A 83 10.64 -3.07 -11.80
N VAL A 84 9.75 -4.08 -11.93
CA VAL A 84 8.35 -3.93 -11.52
C VAL A 84 8.20 -3.87 -10.00
N GLN A 85 9.05 -4.57 -9.24
CA GLN A 85 9.09 -4.44 -7.78
C GLN A 85 9.45 -3.02 -7.33
N HIS A 86 10.49 -2.42 -7.92
CA HIS A 86 10.87 -1.04 -7.61
C HIS A 86 9.75 -0.05 -8.00
N GLU A 87 9.08 -0.28 -9.13
CA GLU A 87 7.93 0.55 -9.53
C GLU A 87 6.79 0.49 -8.50
N TYR A 88 6.52 -0.68 -7.92
CA TYR A 88 5.53 -0.83 -6.85
C TYR A 88 5.94 -0.04 -5.61
N GLU A 89 7.19 -0.20 -5.17
CA GLU A 89 7.75 0.49 -4.00
C GLU A 89 7.69 2.02 -4.18
N ASP A 90 8.10 2.53 -5.34
CA ASP A 90 8.05 3.95 -5.66
C ASP A 90 6.60 4.48 -5.65
N CYS A 91 5.66 3.73 -6.21
CA CYS A 91 4.25 4.10 -6.23
C CYS A 91 3.65 4.12 -4.82
N LEU A 92 3.96 3.10 -4.01
CA LEU A 92 3.54 3.00 -2.62
C LEU A 92 4.10 4.18 -1.82
N TYR A 93 5.40 4.42 -1.90
CA TYR A 93 6.08 5.52 -1.21
C TYR A 93 5.45 6.87 -1.58
N LYS A 94 5.25 7.13 -2.87
CA LYS A 94 4.57 8.35 -3.38
C LYS A 94 3.22 8.57 -2.70
N TRP A 95 2.38 7.53 -2.62
CA TRP A 95 1.02 7.67 -2.07
C TRP A 95 1.01 7.76 -0.55
N VAL A 96 1.85 7.00 0.14
CA VAL A 96 2.05 7.12 1.59
C VAL A 96 2.40 8.57 1.92
N HIS A 97 3.44 9.12 1.29
CA HIS A 97 3.86 10.50 1.55
C HIS A 97 2.78 11.52 1.22
N LYS A 98 2.14 11.43 0.05
CA LYS A 98 1.06 12.36 -0.33
C LYS A 98 -0.05 12.44 0.72
N ILE A 99 -0.38 11.33 1.38
CA ILE A 99 -1.44 11.30 2.41
C ILE A 99 -0.87 11.75 3.76
N THR A 100 0.29 11.24 4.17
CA THR A 100 0.86 11.56 5.48
C THR A 100 1.31 13.01 5.60
N ASP A 101 1.76 13.63 4.50
CA ASP A 101 2.14 15.05 4.45
C ASP A 101 0.95 15.99 4.71
N LEU A 102 -0.29 15.48 4.57
CA LEU A 102 -1.49 16.23 4.98
C LEU A 102 -1.66 16.27 6.50
N GLY A 103 -0.89 15.50 7.27
CA GLY A 103 -1.03 15.27 8.71
C GLY A 103 -1.99 14.13 9.06
N ILE A 104 -2.39 13.34 8.06
CA ILE A 104 -3.30 12.19 8.22
C ILE A 104 -2.48 10.95 8.53
N ILE A 105 -2.95 10.12 9.45
CA ILE A 105 -2.34 8.82 9.72
C ILE A 105 -2.94 7.80 8.76
N LEU A 106 -2.17 7.37 7.78
CA LEU A 106 -2.53 6.28 6.89
C LEU A 106 -2.28 4.94 7.58
N ARG A 107 -3.32 4.13 7.76
CA ARG A 107 -3.23 2.82 8.42
C ARG A 107 -3.16 1.67 7.42
N ASP A 108 -4.01 1.71 6.40
CA ASP A 108 -4.12 0.66 5.39
C ASP A 108 -4.68 1.24 4.09
N ILE A 109 -3.91 1.15 3.00
CA ILE A 109 -4.31 1.70 1.68
C ILE A 109 -5.44 0.86 1.04
N PRO A 110 -5.38 -0.48 0.99
CA PRO A 110 -6.41 -1.31 0.37
C PRO A 110 -7.82 -1.06 0.90
N THR A 111 -8.00 -1.01 2.22
CA THR A 111 -9.30 -0.66 2.85
C THR A 111 -9.54 0.86 2.90
N GLY A 112 -8.49 1.64 2.65
CA GLY A 112 -8.43 3.09 2.81
C GLY A 112 -8.63 3.55 4.24
N LEU A 113 -8.20 2.74 5.21
CA LEU A 113 -8.27 3.07 6.62
C LEU A 113 -7.27 4.19 6.95
N ILE A 114 -7.81 5.30 7.46
CA ILE A 114 -7.08 6.49 7.87
C ILE A 114 -7.60 7.00 9.20
N ASP A 115 -6.74 7.72 9.92
CA ASP A 115 -7.12 8.51 11.08
C ASP A 115 -6.72 9.97 10.90
N PHE A 116 -7.65 10.88 11.18
CA PHE A 116 -7.35 12.30 11.38
C PHE A 116 -7.08 12.54 12.86
N PRO A 117 -5.87 12.98 13.24
CA PRO A 117 -5.62 13.36 14.63
C PRO A 117 -6.48 14.55 15.06
N ALA A 118 -7.05 14.49 16.26
CA ALA A 118 -7.91 15.54 16.79
C ALA A 118 -7.67 15.71 18.30
N GLU A 119 -8.13 16.84 18.84
CA GLU A 119 -8.01 17.11 20.27
C GLU A 119 -9.20 17.92 20.80
N LYS A 120 -9.51 17.72 22.09
CA LYS A 120 -10.46 18.53 22.86
C LYS A 120 -9.84 18.75 24.24
N GLY A 121 -9.51 20.00 24.55
CA GLY A 121 -8.71 20.34 25.75
C GLY A 121 -7.34 19.67 25.70
N GLU A 122 -6.99 18.92 26.74
CA GLU A 122 -5.72 18.18 26.82
C GLU A 122 -5.78 16.76 26.25
N THR A 123 -6.97 16.31 25.82
CA THR A 123 -7.15 14.94 25.36
C THR A 123 -7.05 14.85 23.84
N GLN A 124 -6.25 13.89 23.38
CA GLN A 124 -6.09 13.57 21.97
C GLN A 124 -6.88 12.32 21.61
N TYR A 125 -7.50 12.36 20.44
CA TYR A 125 -8.27 11.26 19.87
C TYR A 125 -8.07 11.23 18.35
N LEU A 126 -8.58 10.17 17.73
CA LEU A 126 -8.41 9.91 16.31
C LEU A 126 -9.79 9.80 15.66
N LEU A 127 -10.07 10.64 14.67
CA LEU A 127 -11.27 10.51 13.83
C LEU A 127 -10.95 9.48 12.75
N CYS A 128 -11.58 8.32 12.83
CA CYS A 128 -11.22 7.16 12.03
C CYS A 128 -12.21 7.01 10.87
N TRP A 129 -11.72 6.70 9.68
CA TRP A 129 -12.54 6.49 8.49
C TRP A 129 -11.92 5.45 7.55
N ARG A 130 -12.74 4.73 6.79
CA ARG A 130 -12.33 3.84 5.70
C ARG A 130 -13.25 3.98 4.49
N LEU A 131 -12.84 3.46 3.33
CA LEU A 131 -13.59 3.60 2.06
C LEU A 131 -15.05 3.13 2.13
N ASP A 132 -15.32 2.09 2.93
CA ASP A 132 -16.65 1.51 3.13
C ASP A 132 -17.56 2.32 4.05
N ASP A 133 -17.01 3.30 4.78
CA ASP A 133 -17.79 4.16 5.66
C ASP A 133 -18.43 5.29 4.84
N LYS A 134 -19.73 5.52 5.07
CA LYS A 134 -20.50 6.54 4.34
C LYS A 134 -20.01 7.96 4.65
N ASP A 135 -19.79 8.23 5.93
CA ASP A 135 -19.42 9.53 6.47
C ASP A 135 -18.36 9.38 7.58
N LEU A 136 -17.80 10.50 8.04
CA LEU A 136 -16.87 10.55 9.17
C LEU A 136 -17.64 10.42 10.49
N ASP A 137 -17.98 9.18 10.85
CA ASP A 137 -18.91 8.88 11.95
C ASP A 137 -18.27 8.15 13.14
N PHE A 138 -16.96 7.94 13.13
CA PHE A 138 -16.30 7.19 14.20
C PHE A 138 -15.02 7.84 14.66
N TRP A 139 -14.69 7.58 15.92
CA TRP A 139 -13.45 8.00 16.54
C TRP A 139 -12.93 6.90 17.46
N HIS A 140 -11.67 6.99 17.88
CA HIS A 140 -11.12 6.15 18.95
C HIS A 140 -9.98 6.87 19.68
N LEU A 141 -9.58 6.32 20.83
CA LEU A 141 -8.38 6.77 21.54
C LEU A 141 -7.11 6.25 20.83
N PRO A 142 -5.95 6.93 20.99
CA PRO A 142 -4.71 6.53 20.32
C PRO A 142 -4.30 5.07 20.53
N ASN A 143 -4.61 4.49 21.70
CA ASN A 143 -4.23 3.13 22.08
C ASN A 143 -5.29 2.07 21.77
N ASP A 144 -6.48 2.47 21.33
CA ASP A 144 -7.62 1.56 21.12
C ASP A 144 -7.57 0.88 19.73
N GLY A 145 -6.93 1.54 18.76
CA GLY A 145 -6.92 1.13 17.36
C GLY A 145 -8.32 1.03 16.74
N PHE A 146 -8.42 0.37 15.58
CA PHE A 146 -9.67 0.24 14.84
C PHE A 146 -10.77 -0.53 15.61
N ILE A 147 -10.40 -1.51 16.44
CA ILE A 147 -11.35 -2.33 17.20
C ILE A 147 -12.11 -1.48 18.23
N GLY A 148 -11.48 -0.47 18.80
CA GLY A 148 -12.11 0.41 19.79
C GLY A 148 -12.80 1.64 19.20
N ARG A 149 -13.19 1.60 17.90
CA ARG A 149 -14.00 2.66 17.29
C ARG A 149 -15.32 2.83 18.03
N ARG A 150 -15.66 4.09 18.29
CA ARG A 150 -16.91 4.54 18.90
C ARG A 150 -17.61 5.50 17.96
N PRO A 151 -18.95 5.55 17.95
CA PRO A 151 -19.68 6.54 17.19
C PRO A 151 -19.28 7.96 17.58
N LEU A 152 -19.18 8.86 16.61
CA LEU A 152 -18.89 10.28 16.83
C LEU A 152 -20.00 10.97 17.62
N ALA A 153 -21.23 10.45 17.53
CA ALA A 153 -22.37 10.94 18.30
C ALA A 153 -22.16 10.87 19.83
N VAL A 154 -21.33 9.94 20.32
CA VAL A 154 -21.03 9.82 21.77
C VAL A 154 -19.73 10.53 22.17
N LEU A 155 -19.11 11.32 21.28
CA LEU A 155 -17.85 11.99 21.56
C LEU A 155 -18.00 13.00 22.71
N ASP A 156 -19.08 13.77 22.72
CA ASP A 156 -19.31 14.78 23.77
C ASP A 156 -19.64 14.15 25.13
N GLU A 157 -20.16 12.92 25.18
CA GLU A 157 -20.37 12.20 26.44
C GLU A 157 -19.04 11.79 27.10
N TYR A 158 -17.96 11.72 26.31
CA TYR A 158 -16.62 11.39 26.79
C TYR A 158 -15.89 12.60 27.39
N PHE A 159 -16.35 13.83 27.12
CA PHE A 159 -15.65 15.09 27.41
C PHE A 159 -16.53 16.11 28.12
#